data_AF-A0A3D3V9T0-F1
#
_entry.id   AF-A0A3D3V9T0-F1
#
_cell.length_a   1.000
_cell.length_b   1.000
_cell.length_c   1.000
_cell.angle_alpha   90.00
_cell.angle_beta   90.00
_cell.angle_gamma   90.00
#
_symmetry.space_group_name_H-M   'P 1'
#
loop_
_entity.id
_entity.type
_entity.pdbx_description
1 polymer ?
#
loop_
_entity_poly.entity_id
_entity_poly.type
_entity_poly.pdbx_seq_one_letter_code
_entity_poly.pdbx_strand_id
1 'polypeptide(L)' 'YGGACSIDQFFLWRPFVGSVNATTSIRKLHHIGASTHPGPGLGGGSGFNVAKALGA' A
#
# COMPACT_ATOMS: atom_id res chain seq x y z
N TYR A 1 7.55 6.07 -4.51
CA TYR A 1 7.18 4.65 -4.61
C TYR A 1 7.52 4.15 -6.00
N GLY A 2 8.59 3.37 -6.15
CA GLY A 2 8.96 2.74 -7.41
C GLY A 2 8.46 1.30 -7.49
N GLY A 3 8.03 0.87 -8.67
CA GLY A 3 7.60 -0.49 -9.02
C GLY A 3 7.14 -0.50 -10.48
N ALA A 4 7.24 -1.62 -11.17
CA ALA A 4 6.71 -1.74 -12.53
C ALA A 4 5.18 -1.71 -12.49
N CYS A 5 4.56 -0.87 -13.31
CA CYS A 5 3.10 -0.80 -13.42
C CYS A 5 2.58 -1.78 -14.49
N SER A 6 3.38 -2.76 -14.88
CA SER A 6 3.01 -3.75 -15.88
C SER A 6 1.99 -4.72 -15.31
N ILE A 7 1.15 -5.27 -16.20
CA ILE A 7 0.02 -6.11 -15.80
C ILE A 7 0.47 -7.40 -15.11
N ASP A 8 1.62 -7.95 -15.53
CA ASP A 8 2.26 -9.12 -14.94
C ASP A 8 2.68 -8.88 -13.48
N GLN A 9 3.22 -7.69 -13.15
CA GLN A 9 3.57 -7.36 -11.78
C GLN A 9 2.33 -7.28 -10.88
N PHE A 10 1.24 -6.66 -11.36
CA PHE A 10 0.01 -6.54 -10.58
C PHE A 10 -0.73 -7.87 -10.44
N PHE A 11 -0.67 -8.74 -11.45
CA PHE A 11 -1.32 -10.05 -11.40
C PHE A 11 -0.64 -11.00 -10.41
N LEU A 12 0.70 -11.05 -10.42
CA LEU A 12 1.45 -11.94 -9.52
C LEU A 12 1.29 -11.54 -8.04
N TRP A 13 1.27 -10.24 -7.77
CA TRP A 13 1.19 -9.70 -6.40
C TRP A 13 -0.18 -9.13 -6.06
N ARG A 14 -1.24 -9.61 -6.71
CA ARG A 14 -2.58 -9.12 -6.44
C ARG A 14 -2.94 -9.38 -4.97
N PRO A 15 -3.42 -8.37 -4.22
CA PRO A 15 -3.78 -8.55 -2.83
C PRO A 15 -4.82 -9.67 -2.66
N PHE A 16 -4.66 -10.48 -1.60
CA PHE A 16 -5.65 -11.48 -1.22
C PHE A 16 -6.94 -10.80 -0.73
N VAL A 17 -8.06 -11.51 -0.71
CA VAL A 17 -9.37 -10.96 -0.28
C VAL A 17 -9.32 -10.34 1.12
N GLY A 18 -8.45 -10.84 2.00
CA GLY A 18 -8.24 -10.31 3.36
C GLY A 18 -7.19 -9.20 3.47
N SER A 19 -6.57 -8.76 2.37
CA SER A 19 -5.59 -7.68 2.39
C SER A 19 -6.29 -6.33 2.55
N VAL A 20 -6.21 -5.75 3.75
CA VAL A 20 -6.86 -4.47 4.08
C VAL A 20 -5.83 -3.35 4.12
N ASN A 21 -5.72 -2.56 3.05
CA ASN A 21 -4.92 -1.33 3.01
C ASN A 21 -3.48 -1.53 3.56
N ALA A 22 -2.94 -0.51 4.23
CA ALA A 22 -1.65 -0.49 4.91
C ALA A 22 -1.59 -1.34 6.20
N THR A 23 -2.63 -2.11 6.53
CA THR A 23 -2.68 -2.82 7.82
C THR A 23 -1.86 -4.10 7.80
N THR A 24 -1.30 -4.45 8.95
CA THR A 24 -0.56 -5.70 9.13
C THR A 24 -1.11 -6.47 10.33
N SER A 25 -0.76 -7.75 10.47
CA SER A 25 -1.11 -8.55 11.65
C SER A 25 -0.39 -8.10 12.93
N ILE A 26 0.63 -7.22 12.80
CA ILE A 26 1.42 -6.71 13.92
C ILE A 26 0.83 -5.36 14.37
N ARG A 27 0.50 -5.25 15.65
CA ARG A 27 -0.06 -4.01 16.20
C ARG A 27 0.90 -2.84 16.01
N LYS A 28 0.35 -1.71 15.56
CA LYS A 28 1.07 -0.45 15.30
C LYS A 28 2.16 -0.54 14.21
N LEU A 29 2.15 -1.59 13.38
CA LEU A 29 2.98 -1.68 12.19
C LEU A 29 2.11 -1.48 10.95
N HIS A 30 2.47 -0.51 10.12
CA HIS A 30 1.76 -0.16 8.89
C HIS A 30 2.70 -0.28 7.69
N HIS A 31 2.21 -0.82 6.58
CA HIS A 31 2.94 -0.91 5.32
C HIS A 31 2.54 0.24 4.41
N ILE A 32 3.52 0.97 3.88
CA ILE A 32 3.30 1.98 2.83
C ILE A 32 4.18 1.63 1.65
N GLY A 33 3.78 1.99 0.43
CA GLY A 33 4.47 1.43 -0.72
C GLY A 33 3.72 1.56 -2.02
N ALA A 34 4.40 1.14 -3.09
CA ALA A 34 3.76 0.81 -4.37
C ALA A 34 2.83 -0.42 -4.27
N SER A 35 3.03 -1.26 -3.25
CA SER A 35 2.21 -2.42 -2.90
C SER A 35 0.94 -2.08 -2.11
N THR A 36 0.77 -0.81 -1.72
CA THR A 36 -0.34 -0.35 -0.89
C THR A 36 -1.16 0.69 -1.63
N HIS A 37 -2.49 0.63 -1.52
CA HIS A 37 -3.38 1.61 -2.16
C HIS A 37 -2.95 3.07 -1.85
N PRO A 38 -2.86 3.97 -2.85
CA PRO A 38 -3.36 3.88 -4.22
C PRO A 38 -2.44 3.15 -5.23
N GLY A 39 -1.29 2.65 -4.79
CA GLY A 39 -0.34 1.93 -5.64
C GLY A 39 0.92 2.73 -5.97
N PRO A 40 1.66 2.37 -7.03
CA PRO A 40 2.94 2.99 -7.39
C PRO A 40 2.78 4.47 -7.79
N GLY A 41 3.87 5.24 -7.65
CA GLY A 41 3.91 6.67 -7.96
C GLY A 41 4.83 7.46 -7.04
N LEU A 42 5.12 8.72 -7.38
CA LEU A 42 5.98 9.58 -6.55
C LEU A 42 5.20 10.38 -5.50
N GLY A 43 3.88 10.44 -5.60
CA GLY A 43 3.02 11.38 -4.86
C GLY A 43 2.69 11.06 -3.40
N GLY A 44 3.42 10.19 -2.70
CA GLY A 44 3.23 10.06 -1.23
C GLY A 44 1.93 9.38 -0.75
N GLY A 45 0.96 9.10 -1.63
CA GLY A 45 -0.46 8.83 -1.27
C GLY A 45 -0.73 7.76 -0.21
N SER A 46 -0.04 6.61 -0.24
CA SER A 46 -0.24 5.56 0.78
C SER A 46 0.22 6.01 2.17
N GLY A 47 1.33 6.73 2.25
CA GLY A 47 1.81 7.38 3.48
C GLY A 47 0.86 8.45 4.01
N PHE A 48 0.31 9.28 3.13
CA PHE A 48 -0.72 10.27 3.50
C PHE A 48 -1.95 9.60 4.14
N ASN A 49 -2.43 8.50 3.54
CA ASN A 49 -3.59 7.76 4.06
C ASN A 49 -3.32 7.14 5.44
N VAL A 50 -2.11 6.59 5.66
CA VAL A 50 -1.71 6.07 6.98
C VAL A 50 -1.64 7.20 8.00
N ALA A 51 -0.99 8.31 7.67
CA ALA A 51 -0.87 9.46 8.58
C ALA A 51 -2.25 9.99 9.01
N LYS A 52 -3.17 10.17 8.04
CA LYS A 52 -4.55 10.58 8.30
C LYS A 52 -5.29 9.58 9.20
N ALA A 53 -5.14 8.28 8.97
CA ALA A 53 -5.75 7.25 9.82
C ALA A 53 -5.21 7.23 11.25
N LEU A 54 -3.97 7.72 11.46
CA LEU A 54 -3.33 7.85 12.76
C LEU A 54 -3.60 9.20 13.45
N GLY A 55 -4.32 10.13 12.80
CA GLY A 55 -4.72 11.41 13.38
C GLY A 55 -3.75 12.57 13.13
N ALA A 56 -2.92 12.50 12.08
CA ALA A 56 -2.12 13.63 11.59
C ALA A 56 -2.97 14.69 10.87
#